data_AF-A0A7Y7AC28-F1
#
_entry.id   AF-A0A7Y7AC28-F1
#
_cell.length_a   1.000
_cell.length_b   1.000
_cell.length_c   1.000
_cell.angle_alpha   90.00
_cell.angle_beta   90.00
_cell.angle_gamma   90.00
#
_symmetry.space_group_name_H-M   'P 1'
#
loop_
_entity.id
_entity.type
_entity.pdbx_description
1 polymer ?
#
loop_
_entity_poly.entity_id
_entity_poly.type
_entity_poly.pdbx_seq_one_letter_code
_entity_poly.pdbx_strand_id
1 'polypeptide(L)'
;MKGRTAIILYVLSAYVILQFIWWGYHIIDLTQEVAEKKGVLDKRVTMIIGEGAVFLLILIVGIWYVRRSIIRDIKLSERQSNFLLSVTHELKTPLASNKLYLQTIVKRDLNKEQREQLLIKAIEENDRLERMIDNILNASRLENKVLQVSAETFKFSTLAQSSVDRFKQLAPDATFHLDLEKNMT
;
A
#
# COMPACT_ATOMS: atom_id res chain seq x y z
N MET A 1 7.93 3.31 8.29
CA MET A 1 7.82 1.93 8.85
C MET A 1 9.17 1.23 9.08
N LYS A 2 10.21 1.43 8.25
CA LYS A 2 11.56 0.83 8.45
C LYS A 2 12.18 1.10 9.83
N GLY A 3 11.94 2.28 10.42
CA GLY A 3 12.49 2.65 11.73
C GLY A 3 12.02 1.78 12.90
N ARG A 4 10.73 1.39 12.94
CA ARG A 4 10.19 0.58 14.05
C ARG A 4 10.73 -0.85 14.03
N THR A 5 10.88 -1.43 12.84
CA THR A 5 11.48 -2.77 12.67
C THR A 5 12.95 -2.78 13.06
N ALA A 6 13.70 -1.74 12.68
CA ALA A 6 15.09 -1.59 13.08
C ALA A 6 15.23 -1.44 14.61
N ILE A 7 14.36 -0.65 15.25
CA ILE A 7 14.35 -0.49 16.71
C ILE A 7 14.12 -1.83 17.41
N ILE A 8 13.15 -2.63 16.97
CA ILE A 8 12.90 -3.96 17.55
C ILE A 8 14.13 -4.85 17.40
N LEU A 9 14.77 -4.85 16.23
CA LEU A 9 16.00 -5.62 15.99
C LEU A 9 17.13 -5.17 16.91
N TYR A 10 17.37 -3.86 17.04
CA TYR A 10 18.41 -3.31 17.91
C TYR A 10 18.16 -3.61 19.40
N VAL A 11 16.91 -3.48 19.86
CA VAL A 11 16.53 -3.80 21.25
C VAL A 11 16.75 -5.29 21.52
N LEU A 12 16.42 -6.15 20.57
CA LEU A 12 16.55 -7.60 20.69
C LEU A 12 18.03 -8.03 20.63
N SER A 13 18.85 -7.39 19.79
CA SER A 13 20.30 -7.56 19.80
C SER A 13 20.95 -7.09 21.10
N ALA A 14 20.55 -5.94 21.64
CA ALA A 14 21.05 -5.42 22.92
C ALA A 14 20.68 -6.34 24.10
N TYR A 15 19.46 -6.88 24.10
CA TYR A 15 19.01 -7.86 25.09
C TYR A 15 19.89 -9.12 25.07
N VAL A 16 20.18 -9.66 23.88
CA VAL A 16 21.06 -10.82 23.72
C VAL A 16 22.47 -10.53 24.26
N ILE A 17 23.06 -9.36 23.94
CA ILE A 17 24.38 -8.97 24.44
C ILE A 17 24.41 -8.88 25.97
N LEU A 18 23.40 -8.27 26.58
CA LEU A 18 23.28 -8.20 28.04
C LEU A 18 23.19 -9.59 28.67
N GLN A 19 22.46 -10.51 28.04
CA GLN A 19 22.36 -11.90 28.49
C GLN A 19 23.73 -12.60 28.44
N PHE A 20 24.54 -12.36 27.40
CA PHE A 20 25.91 -12.88 27.29
C PHE A 20 26.88 -12.29 28.32
N ILE A 21 26.78 -10.98 28.62
CA ILE A 21 27.60 -10.32 29.64
C ILE A 21 27.26 -10.88 31.03
N TRP A 22 25.97 -11.03 31.31
CA TRP A 22 25.50 -11.60 32.58
C TRP A 22 25.92 -13.07 32.73
N TRP A 23 25.86 -13.86 31.66
CA TRP A 23 26.44 -15.22 31.60
C TRP A 23 27.94 -15.22 31.89
N GLY A 24 28.70 -14.33 31.26
CA GLY A 24 30.14 -14.21 31.48
C GLY A 24 30.48 -13.91 32.93
N TYR A 25 29.74 -13.00 33.56
CA TYR A 25 29.88 -12.72 35.00
C TYR A 25 29.55 -13.96 35.84
N HIS A 26 28.43 -14.63 35.55
CA HIS A 26 27.98 -15.77 36.34
C HIS A 26 28.94 -16.96 36.27
N ILE A 27 29.57 -17.20 35.12
CA ILE A 27 30.60 -18.25 34.94
C ILE A 27 31.86 -17.94 35.76
N ILE A 28 32.29 -16.68 35.82
CA ILE A 28 33.48 -16.24 36.57
C ILE A 28 33.24 -16.30 38.09
N ASP A 29 32.08 -15.85 38.55
CA ASP A 29 31.69 -15.84 39.96
C ASP A 29 31.62 -17.27 40.53
N LEU A 30 31.29 -18.24 39.68
CA LEU A 30 31.16 -19.66 40.05
C LEU A 30 32.45 -20.49 39.94
N THR A 31 33.55 -19.95 39.41
CA THR A 31 34.86 -20.64 39.45
C THR A 31 35.44 -20.73 40.88
N GLN A 32 34.94 -19.94 41.84
CA GLN A 32 35.40 -19.95 43.23
C GLN A 32 34.61 -20.87 44.19
N GLU A 33 33.39 -21.34 43.83
CA GLU A 33 32.49 -22.07 44.77
C GLU A 33 32.29 -23.58 44.48
N VAL A 34 32.97 -24.15 43.49
CA VAL A 34 32.64 -25.51 42.96
C VAL A 34 33.19 -26.69 43.78
N ALA A 35 33.77 -26.48 44.97
CA ALA A 35 34.37 -27.59 45.71
C ALA A 35 33.39 -28.53 46.47
N GLU A 36 32.17 -28.13 46.90
CA GLU A 36 31.50 -28.92 47.96
C GLU A 36 29.98 -29.25 47.91
N LYS A 37 29.14 -28.84 46.95
CA LYS A 37 27.68 -29.16 47.04
C LYS A 37 27.00 -29.62 45.74
N LYS A 38 26.57 -30.89 45.71
CA LYS A 38 25.77 -31.54 44.64
C LYS A 38 24.46 -30.80 44.29
N GLY A 39 23.79 -30.17 45.27
CA GLY A 39 22.54 -29.42 45.04
C GLY A 39 22.70 -28.13 44.23
N VAL A 40 23.94 -27.65 44.05
CA VAL A 40 24.22 -26.45 43.23
C VAL A 40 24.34 -26.82 41.74
N LEU A 41 24.56 -28.10 41.37
CA LEU A 41 24.59 -28.53 39.97
C LEU A 41 23.20 -28.55 39.33
N ASP A 42 22.19 -29.10 40.01
CA ASP A 42 20.82 -29.21 39.45
C ASP A 42 20.20 -27.83 39.16
N LYS A 43 20.37 -26.87 40.09
CA LYS A 43 19.88 -25.49 39.90
C LYS A 43 20.54 -24.80 38.69
N ARG A 44 21.82 -25.09 38.42
CA ARG A 44 22.56 -24.55 37.26
C ARG A 44 22.03 -25.12 35.95
N VAL A 45 21.79 -26.44 35.89
CA VAL A 45 21.27 -27.09 34.68
C VAL A 45 19.86 -26.57 34.35
N THR A 46 18.99 -26.38 35.35
CA THR A 46 17.66 -25.81 35.13
C THR A 46 17.71 -24.35 34.64
N MET A 47 18.61 -23.52 35.16
CA MET A 47 18.79 -22.13 34.72
C MET A 47 19.31 -22.06 33.27
N ILE A 48 20.33 -22.84 32.93
CA ILE A 48 20.90 -22.90 31.56
C ILE A 48 19.85 -23.36 30.55
N ILE A 49 19.08 -24.39 30.88
CA ILE A 49 18.00 -24.89 30.00
C ILE A 49 16.90 -23.83 29.83
N GLY A 50 16.52 -23.15 30.92
CA GLY A 50 15.52 -22.08 30.89
C GLY A 50 15.95 -20.91 30.00
N GLU A 51 17.19 -20.47 30.11
CA GLU A 51 17.74 -19.35 29.32
C GLU A 51 17.97 -19.71 27.86
N GLY A 52 18.42 -20.95 27.59
CA GLY A 52 18.48 -21.50 26.24
C GLY A 52 17.10 -21.54 25.58
N ALA A 53 16.06 -21.91 26.34
CA ALA A 53 14.69 -21.91 25.84
C ALA A 53 14.19 -20.49 25.54
N VAL A 54 14.48 -19.50 26.40
CA VAL A 54 14.14 -18.08 26.17
C VAL A 54 14.85 -17.54 24.92
N PHE A 55 16.15 -17.81 24.77
CA PHE A 55 16.92 -17.41 23.60
C PHE A 55 16.37 -18.03 22.31
N LEU A 56 16.05 -19.33 22.34
CA LEU A 56 15.48 -20.05 21.20
C LEU A 56 14.09 -19.50 20.83
N LEU A 57 13.25 -19.17 21.82
CA LEU A 57 11.94 -18.56 21.59
C LEU A 57 12.08 -17.18 20.91
N ILE A 58 12.97 -16.33 21.42
CA ILE A 58 13.25 -15.00 20.85
C ILE A 58 13.73 -15.13 19.40
N LEU A 59 14.62 -16.10 19.13
CA LEU A 59 15.14 -16.36 17.79
C LEU A 59 14.03 -16.79 16.83
N ILE A 60 13.17 -17.73 17.23
CA ILE A 60 12.03 -18.18 16.42
C ILE A 60 11.08 -17.01 16.11
N VAL A 61 10.72 -16.21 17.12
CA VAL A 61 9.85 -15.04 16.95
C VAL A 61 10.49 -14.00 16.03
N GLY A 62 11.79 -13.76 16.18
CA GLY A 62 12.57 -12.87 15.32
C GLY A 62 12.56 -13.31 13.86
N ILE A 63 12.87 -14.59 13.59
CA ILE A 63 12.83 -15.16 12.24
C ILE A 63 11.42 -15.06 11.65
N TRP A 64 10.39 -15.41 12.43
CA TRP A 64 8.99 -15.32 12.00
C TRP A 64 8.61 -13.88 11.63
N TYR A 65 9.01 -12.90 12.44
CA TYR A 65 8.75 -11.48 12.19
C TYR A 65 9.45 -10.98 10.92
N VAL A 66 10.74 -11.31 10.75
CA VAL A 66 11.52 -10.92 9.57
C VAL A 66 10.93 -11.55 8.30
N ARG A 67 10.64 -12.85 8.31
CA ARG A 67 9.95 -13.51 7.18
C ARG A 67 8.62 -12.84 6.86
N ARG A 68 7.81 -12.55 7.87
CA ARG A 68 6.53 -11.85 7.69
C ARG A 68 6.72 -10.45 7.12
N SER A 69 7.79 -9.76 7.46
CA SER A 69 8.13 -8.46 6.86
C SER A 69 8.49 -8.59 5.39
N ILE A 70 9.42 -9.49 5.05
CA ILE A 70 9.88 -9.70 3.68
C ILE A 70 8.72 -10.10 2.76
N ILE A 71 7.85 -11.03 3.20
CA ILE A 71 6.69 -11.44 2.40
C ILE A 71 5.72 -10.27 2.16
N ARG A 72 5.56 -9.36 3.14
CA ARG A 72 4.74 -8.17 2.95
C ARG A 72 5.35 -7.22 1.92
N ASP A 73 6.66 -7.00 1.99
CA ASP A 73 7.37 -6.11 1.08
C ASP A 73 7.37 -6.66 -0.37
N ILE A 74 7.56 -7.97 -0.55
CA ILE A 74 7.45 -8.64 -1.86
C ILE A 74 6.03 -8.47 -2.42
N LYS A 75 4.99 -8.76 -1.62
CA LYS A 75 3.60 -8.61 -2.06
C LYS A 75 3.25 -7.17 -2.42
N LEU A 76 3.81 -6.19 -1.72
CA LEU A 76 3.63 -4.78 -2.06
C LEU A 76 4.29 -4.45 -3.40
N SER A 77 5.53 -4.90 -3.60
CA SER A 77 6.27 -4.71 -4.86
C SER A 77 5.56 -5.38 -6.04
N GLU A 78 5.03 -6.59 -5.86
CA GLU A 78 4.26 -7.29 -6.89
C GLU A 78 2.98 -6.53 -7.26
N ARG A 79 2.26 -6.00 -6.26
CA ARG A 79 1.07 -5.18 -6.51
C ARG A 79 1.40 -3.92 -7.30
N GLN A 80 2.47 -3.22 -6.94
CA GLN A 80 2.93 -2.03 -7.66
C GLN A 80 3.32 -2.37 -9.10
N SER A 81 4.06 -3.46 -9.30
CA SER A 81 4.45 -3.92 -10.64
C SER A 81 3.22 -4.29 -11.48
N ASN A 82 2.29 -5.05 -10.93
CA ASN A 82 1.06 -5.46 -11.62
C ASN A 82 0.17 -4.26 -11.96
N PHE A 83 0.09 -3.28 -11.05
CA PHE A 83 -0.60 -2.02 -11.31
C PHE A 83 0.02 -1.26 -12.49
N LEU A 84 1.35 -1.08 -12.48
CA LEU A 84 2.05 -0.40 -13.59
C LEU A 84 1.88 -1.13 -14.93
N LEU A 85 1.91 -2.46 -14.93
CA LEU A 85 1.68 -3.27 -16.12
C LEU A 85 0.25 -3.09 -16.66
N SER A 86 -0.76 -3.14 -15.78
CA SER A 86 -2.17 -2.92 -16.14
C SER A 86 -2.40 -1.51 -16.70
N VAL A 87 -1.89 -0.49 -16.02
CA VAL A 87 -1.94 0.91 -16.48
C VAL A 87 -1.30 1.06 -17.86
N THR A 88 -0.11 0.50 -18.06
CA THR A 88 0.57 0.57 -19.35
C THR A 88 -0.23 -0.10 -20.47
N HIS A 89 -0.84 -1.26 -20.18
CA HIS A 89 -1.66 -1.97 -21.15
C HIS A 89 -2.91 -1.16 -21.53
N GLU A 90 -3.62 -0.63 -20.53
CA GLU A 90 -4.83 0.15 -20.77
C GLU A 90 -4.56 1.50 -21.46
N LEU A 91 -3.38 2.12 -21.27
CA LEU A 91 -2.97 3.33 -21.98
C LEU A 91 -2.54 3.06 -23.43
N LYS A 92 -1.97 1.89 -23.74
CA LYS A 92 -1.54 1.55 -25.11
C LYS A 92 -2.68 1.54 -26.11
N THR A 93 -3.85 1.04 -25.71
CA THR A 93 -5.03 0.91 -26.59
C THR A 93 -5.52 2.28 -27.13
N PRO A 94 -5.90 3.26 -26.29
CA PRO A 94 -6.36 4.56 -26.77
C PRO A 94 -5.25 5.31 -27.54
N LEU A 95 -3.99 5.17 -27.12
CA LEU A 95 -2.85 5.75 -27.84
C LEU A 95 -2.69 5.16 -29.25
N ALA A 96 -2.86 3.84 -29.40
CA ALA A 96 -2.81 3.18 -30.70
C ALA A 96 -3.98 3.59 -31.60
N SER A 97 -5.20 3.68 -31.06
CA SER A 97 -6.39 4.17 -31.78
C SER A 97 -6.19 5.60 -32.26
N ASN A 98 -5.75 6.50 -31.39
CA ASN A 98 -5.49 7.90 -31.73
C ASN A 98 -4.43 8.02 -32.83
N LYS A 99 -3.31 7.29 -32.68
CA LYS A 99 -2.26 7.23 -33.71
C LYS A 99 -2.81 6.74 -35.05
N LEU A 100 -3.69 5.74 -35.05
CA LEU A 100 -4.32 5.22 -36.28
C LEU A 100 -5.22 6.27 -36.95
N TYR A 101 -6.03 7.00 -36.19
CA TYR A 101 -6.88 8.07 -36.72
C TYR A 101 -6.03 9.16 -37.37
N LEU A 102 -5.01 9.65 -36.66
CA LEU A 102 -4.09 10.68 -37.17
C LEU A 102 -3.31 10.19 -38.41
N GLN A 103 -2.81 8.96 -38.41
CA GLN A 103 -2.14 8.38 -39.57
C GLN A 103 -3.07 8.24 -40.78
N THR A 104 -4.33 7.90 -40.55
CA THR A 104 -5.33 7.79 -41.62
C THR A 104 -5.60 9.16 -42.25
N ILE A 105 -5.74 10.20 -41.43
CA ILE A 105 -5.89 11.60 -41.88
C ILE A 105 -4.69 12.05 -42.73
N VAL A 106 -3.47 11.63 -42.37
CA VAL A 106 -2.25 12.02 -43.09
C VAL A 106 -2.06 11.25 -44.40
N LYS A 107 -2.42 9.96 -44.43
CA LYS A 107 -2.08 9.06 -45.54
C LYS A 107 -3.18 8.89 -46.60
N ARG A 108 -4.44 9.15 -46.25
CA ARG A 108 -5.60 8.92 -47.14
C ARG A 108 -6.12 10.24 -47.67
N ASP A 109 -6.57 10.23 -48.91
CA ASP A 109 -7.38 11.31 -49.45
C ASP A 109 -8.81 11.14 -48.92
N LEU A 110 -9.25 12.07 -48.07
CA LEU A 110 -10.50 12.02 -47.34
C LEU A 110 -11.31 13.26 -47.70
N ASN A 111 -12.62 13.09 -47.85
CA ASN A 111 -13.50 14.25 -47.93
C ASN A 111 -13.55 14.99 -46.58
N LYS A 112 -14.13 16.20 -46.58
CA LYS A 112 -14.16 17.07 -45.41
C LYS A 112 -14.85 16.40 -44.22
N GLU A 113 -15.99 15.75 -44.45
CA GLU A 113 -16.77 15.08 -43.41
C GLU A 113 -16.01 13.91 -42.77
N GLN A 114 -15.35 13.06 -43.56
CA GLN A 114 -14.56 11.93 -43.06
C GLN A 114 -13.36 12.41 -42.23
N ARG A 115 -12.70 13.48 -42.67
CA ARG A 115 -11.58 14.08 -41.96
C ARG A 115 -12.02 14.62 -40.60
N GLU A 116 -13.13 15.34 -40.57
CA GLU A 116 -13.72 15.89 -39.36
C GLU A 116 -14.12 14.80 -38.36
N GLN A 117 -14.77 13.73 -38.83
CA GLN A 117 -15.11 12.58 -38.00
C GLN A 117 -13.88 11.91 -37.36
N LEU A 118 -12.78 11.73 -38.10
CA LEU A 118 -11.56 11.15 -37.55
C LEU A 118 -10.86 12.08 -36.56
N LEU A 119 -10.92 13.39 -36.78
CA LEU A 119 -10.40 14.39 -35.82
C LEU A 119 -11.19 14.38 -34.52
N ILE A 120 -12.52 14.29 -34.59
CA ILE A 120 -13.38 14.17 -33.40
C ILE A 120 -13.01 12.91 -32.61
N LYS A 121 -12.89 11.76 -33.27
CA LYS A 121 -12.47 10.51 -32.62
C LYS A 121 -11.07 10.60 -31.98
N ALA A 122 -10.14 11.31 -32.62
CA ALA A 122 -8.82 11.55 -32.06
C ALA A 122 -8.87 12.42 -30.77
N ILE A 123 -9.74 13.42 -30.74
CA ILE A 123 -9.98 14.26 -29.55
C ILE A 123 -10.62 13.41 -28.44
N GLU A 124 -11.64 12.61 -28.75
CA GLU A 124 -12.29 11.73 -27.76
C GLU A 124 -11.31 10.74 -27.10
N GLU A 125 -10.36 10.18 -27.86
CA GLU A 125 -9.31 9.32 -27.31
C GLU A 125 -8.30 10.09 -26.43
N ASN A 126 -8.02 11.36 -26.74
CA ASN A 126 -7.24 12.22 -25.85
C ASN A 126 -7.96 12.50 -24.54
N ASP A 127 -9.24 12.84 -24.58
CA ASP A 127 -10.04 13.06 -23.37
C ASP A 127 -10.12 11.77 -22.53
N ARG A 128 -10.18 10.61 -23.18
CA ARG A 128 -10.12 9.30 -22.52
C ARG A 128 -8.78 9.06 -21.83
N LEU A 129 -7.67 9.38 -22.50
CA LEU A 129 -6.33 9.31 -21.91
C LEU A 129 -6.20 10.23 -20.69
N GLU A 130 -6.69 11.47 -20.78
CA GLU A 130 -6.67 12.43 -19.67
C GLU A 130 -7.41 11.90 -18.44
N ARG A 131 -8.66 11.44 -18.61
CA ARG A 131 -9.44 10.81 -17.54
C ARG A 131 -8.73 9.62 -16.91
N MET A 132 -8.02 8.83 -17.72
CA MET A 132 -7.28 7.67 -17.23
C MET A 132 -6.05 8.07 -16.40
N ILE A 133 -5.33 9.11 -16.82
CA ILE A 133 -4.21 9.68 -16.06
C ILE A 133 -4.70 10.23 -14.72
N ASP A 134 -5.82 10.97 -14.72
CA ASP A 134 -6.42 11.48 -13.48
C ASP A 134 -6.81 10.36 -12.51
N ASN A 135 -7.40 9.28 -13.02
CA ASN A 135 -7.73 8.11 -12.22
C ASN A 135 -6.49 7.48 -11.60
N ILE A 136 -5.38 7.38 -12.34
CA ILE A 136 -4.10 6.85 -11.84
C ILE A 136 -3.52 7.76 -10.75
N LEU A 137 -3.52 9.08 -10.96
CA LEU A 137 -3.04 10.05 -9.98
C LEU A 137 -3.87 10.02 -8.70
N ASN A 138 -5.20 9.93 -8.82
CA ASN A 138 -6.10 9.81 -7.69
C ASN A 138 -5.91 8.50 -6.93
N ALA A 139 -5.76 7.37 -7.64
CA ALA A 139 -5.45 6.08 -7.03
C ALA A 139 -4.11 6.13 -6.26
N SER A 140 -3.08 6.75 -6.83
CA SER A 140 -1.77 6.92 -6.17
C SER A 140 -1.86 7.80 -4.91
N ARG A 141 -2.65 8.88 -4.94
CA ARG A 141 -2.89 9.74 -3.78
C ARG A 141 -3.61 9.00 -2.65
N LEU A 142 -4.59 8.16 -2.99
CA LEU A 142 -5.32 7.32 -2.05
C LEU A 142 -4.40 6.27 -1.40
N GLU A 143 -3.59 5.57 -2.18
CA GLU A 143 -2.69 4.51 -1.68
C GLU A 143 -1.63 5.06 -0.72
N ASN A 144 -1.11 6.26 -1.01
CA ASN A 144 -0.11 6.91 -0.16
C ASN A 144 -0.69 7.58 1.10
N LYS A 145 -2.01 7.50 1.35
CA LYS A 145 -2.71 8.19 2.45
C LYS A 145 -2.42 9.71 2.50
N VAL A 146 -2.08 10.29 1.34
CA VAL A 146 -1.81 11.74 1.20
C VAL A 146 -3.13 12.53 1.10
N LEU A 147 -4.26 11.84 0.95
CA LEU A 147 -5.57 12.47 1.03
C LEU A 147 -5.83 12.95 2.47
N GLN A 148 -5.50 14.21 2.73
CA GLN A 148 -5.96 14.92 3.92
C GLN A 148 -7.44 15.22 3.73
N VAL A 149 -8.29 14.31 4.20
CA VAL A 149 -9.73 14.54 4.23
C VAL A 149 -10.00 15.56 5.33
N SER A 150 -10.37 16.77 4.94
CA SER A 150 -10.89 17.77 5.86
C SER A 150 -12.36 17.44 6.12
N ALA A 151 -12.65 16.87 7.29
CA ALA A 151 -14.02 16.66 7.71
C ALA A 151 -14.64 18.00 8.11
N GLU A 152 -15.68 18.41 7.39
CA GLU A 152 -16.46 19.61 7.67
C GLU A 152 -17.94 19.26 7.78
N THR A 153 -18.68 20.02 8.59
CA THR A 153 -20.13 19.88 8.65
C THR A 153 -20.73 20.52 7.41
N PHE A 154 -21.41 19.72 6.58
CA PHE A 154 -22.10 20.19 5.38
C PHE A 154 -23.54 19.67 5.36
N LYS A 155 -24.43 20.41 4.70
CA LYS A 155 -25.82 19.97 4.51
C LYS A 155 -25.88 18.92 3.40
N PHE A 156 -26.22 17.69 3.77
CA PHE A 156 -26.32 16.59 2.81
C PHE A 156 -27.33 16.89 1.70
N SER A 157 -28.46 17.52 2.04
CA SER A 157 -29.50 17.91 1.08
C SER A 157 -28.97 18.79 -0.05
N THR A 158 -28.09 19.75 0.28
CA THR A 158 -27.50 20.66 -0.71
C THR A 158 -26.52 19.92 -1.61
N LEU A 159 -25.68 19.04 -1.05
CA LEU A 159 -24.74 18.23 -1.82
C LEU A 159 -25.48 17.27 -2.79
N ALA A 160 -26.54 16.62 -2.29
CA ALA A 160 -27.36 15.70 -3.08
C ALA A 160 -28.05 16.43 -4.24
N GLN A 161 -28.64 17.60 -3.99
CA GLN A 161 -29.25 18.43 -5.03
C GLN A 161 -28.22 18.87 -6.09
N SER A 162 -27.06 19.36 -5.64
CA SER A 162 -25.95 19.78 -6.52
C SER A 162 -25.50 18.65 -7.44
N SER A 163 -25.46 17.42 -6.91
CA SER A 163 -25.09 16.23 -7.66
C SER A 163 -26.12 15.90 -8.73
N VAL A 164 -27.41 15.91 -8.38
CA VAL A 164 -28.51 15.67 -9.33
C VAL A 164 -28.55 16.73 -10.43
N ASP A 165 -28.35 17.99 -10.10
CA ASP A 165 -28.36 19.08 -11.08
C ASP A 165 -27.20 18.93 -12.09
N ARG A 166 -26.03 18.47 -11.62
CA ARG A 166 -24.91 18.14 -12.50
C ARG A 166 -25.23 16.99 -13.45
N PHE A 167 -25.91 15.94 -12.95
CA PHE A 167 -26.34 14.82 -13.80
C PHE A 167 -27.41 15.21 -14.81
N LYS A 168 -28.35 16.09 -14.45
CA LYS A 168 -29.34 16.65 -15.39
C LYS A 168 -28.69 17.40 -16.55
N GLN A 169 -27.59 18.11 -16.31
CA GLN A 169 -26.83 18.77 -17.38
C GLN A 169 -26.15 17.77 -18.33
N LEU A 170 -25.67 16.64 -17.80
CA LEU A 170 -25.02 15.60 -18.60
C LEU A 170 -25.99 14.72 -19.38
N ALA A 171 -27.22 14.55 -18.88
CA ALA A 171 -28.25 13.73 -19.51
C ALA A 171 -29.60 14.47 -19.51
N PRO A 172 -29.81 15.42 -20.45
CA PRO A 172 -31.03 16.24 -20.50
C PRO A 172 -32.31 15.41 -20.70
N ASP A 173 -32.19 14.28 -21.39
CA ASP A 173 -33.31 13.40 -21.73
C ASP A 173 -33.68 12.41 -20.60
N ALA A 174 -32.94 12.42 -19.49
CA ALA A 174 -33.17 11.52 -18.36
C ALA A 174 -33.90 12.23 -17.21
N THR A 175 -34.95 11.60 -16.68
CA THR A 175 -35.69 12.11 -15.52
C THR A 175 -35.04 11.65 -14.22
N PHE A 176 -34.59 12.61 -13.40
CA PHE A 176 -34.01 12.33 -12.09
C PHE A 176 -34.99 12.72 -10.98
N HIS A 177 -35.34 11.75 -10.13
CA HIS A 177 -36.11 11.96 -8.91
C HIS A 177 -35.16 11.90 -7.70
N LEU A 178 -35.11 12.98 -6.93
CA LEU A 178 -34.39 13.04 -5.66
C LEU A 178 -35.42 12.98 -4.53
N ASP A 179 -35.44 11.86 -3.79
CA ASP A 179 -36.26 11.73 -2.57
C ASP A 179 -35.33 11.84 -1.36
N LEU A 180 -35.53 12.89 -0.56
CA LEU A 180 -34.77 13.17 0.64
C LEU A 180 -35.71 13.13 1.84
N GLU A 181 -35.44 12.26 2.81
CA GLU A 181 -36.16 12.29 4.08
C GLU A 181 -35.92 13.64 4.78
N LYS A 182 -37.00 14.21 5.33
CA LYS A 182 -37.07 15.59 5.87
C LYS A 182 -36.07 15.92 7.00
N ASN A 183 -35.33 14.93 7.51
CA ASN A 183 -34.44 15.06 8.68
C ASN A 183 -32.95 14.77 8.39
N MET A 184 -32.51 14.68 7.13
CA MET A 184 -31.10 14.56 6.79
C MET A 184 -30.41 15.93 6.75
N THR A 185 -30.25 16.57 7.91
CA THR A 185 -29.38 17.74 8.11
C THR A 185 -27.95 17.34 8.38
#